data_AF-A0AAU7TIE8-F1
#
_entry.id   AF-A0AAU7TIE8-F1
#
_cell.length_a   1.000
_cell.length_b   1.000
_cell.length_c   1.000
_cell.angle_alpha   90.00
_cell.angle_beta   90.00
_cell.angle_gamma   90.00
#
_symmetry.space_group_name_H-M   'P 1'
#
loop_
_entity.id
_entity.type
_entity.pdbx_description
1 polymer ?
#
loop_
_entity_poly.entity_id
_entity_poly.type
_entity_poly.pdbx_seq_one_letter_code
_entity_poly.pdbx_strand_id
1 'polypeptide(L)'
;MTDRIEVDSTGVARAADACRIAGMNAGLELNRLLGALTREAVETAAGHDDYGRQITDGWVNSGAGSFTLYGKGIEEHLIARGDQMSSCGENAKATDDDAALQVRAADLGLTETATGWTMTPSQET
;
A
#
# COMPACT_ATOMS: atom_id res chain seq x y z
N MET A 1 -3.66 -32.38 -8.88
CA MET A 1 -2.94 -32.02 -7.65
C MET A 1 -2.93 -30.50 -7.64
N THR A 2 -3.90 -29.89 -6.96
CA THR A 2 -4.02 -28.44 -6.85
C THR A 2 -3.17 -28.00 -5.66
N ASP A 3 -2.12 -27.24 -5.92
CA ASP A 3 -1.37 -26.58 -4.85
C ASP A 3 -2.35 -25.72 -4.05
N ARG A 4 -2.47 -26.03 -2.76
CA ARG A 4 -3.28 -25.23 -1.85
C ARG A 4 -2.62 -23.88 -1.71
N ILE A 5 -3.37 -22.79 -1.86
CA ILE A 5 -2.87 -21.45 -1.64
C ILE A 5 -2.54 -21.31 -0.15
N GLU A 6 -1.27 -21.41 0.21
CA GLU A 6 -0.79 -21.19 1.59
C GLU A 6 -0.60 -19.68 1.85
N VAL A 7 -1.69 -18.92 1.86
CA VAL A 7 -1.65 -17.48 2.19
C VAL A 7 -2.12 -17.27 3.62
N ASP A 8 -1.21 -16.82 4.49
CA ASP A 8 -1.56 -16.28 5.81
C ASP A 8 -2.24 -14.92 5.65
N SER A 9 -3.55 -14.93 5.45
CA SER A 9 -4.37 -13.72 5.30
C SER A 9 -4.26 -12.78 6.51
N THR A 10 -4.05 -13.31 7.72
CA THR A 10 -3.85 -12.49 8.93
C THR A 10 -2.49 -11.81 8.91
N GLY A 11 -1.44 -12.54 8.51
CA GLY A 11 -0.10 -12.00 8.30
C GLY A 11 -0.07 -10.91 7.23
N VAL A 12 -0.78 -11.11 6.11
CA VAL A 12 -0.91 -10.12 5.03
C VAL A 12 -1.61 -8.85 5.53
N ALA A 13 -2.70 -8.98 6.27
CA ALA A 13 -3.40 -7.83 6.85
C ALA A 13 -2.51 -7.03 7.81
N ARG A 14 -1.78 -7.71 8.70
CA ARG A 14 -0.83 -7.06 9.62
C ARG A 14 0.29 -6.33 8.88
N ALA A 15 0.83 -6.93 7.83
CA ALA A 15 1.88 -6.32 7.03
C ALA A 15 1.37 -5.11 6.24
N ALA A 16 0.14 -5.17 5.71
CA ALA A 16 -0.52 -4.03 5.07
C ALA A 16 -0.70 -2.86 6.03
N ASP A 17 -1.18 -3.12 7.25
CA ASP A 17 -1.33 -2.09 8.29
C ASP A 17 0.02 -1.50 8.72
N ALA A 18 1.05 -2.34 8.86
CA ALA A 18 2.40 -1.87 9.14
C ALA A 18 2.91 -0.90 8.06
N CYS A 19 2.66 -1.19 6.78
CA CYS A 19 3.01 -0.30 5.67
C CYS A 19 2.27 1.05 5.76
N ARG A 20 0.95 1.04 6.02
CA ARG A 20 0.16 2.28 6.17
C ARG A 20 0.66 3.12 7.34
N ILE A 21 0.86 2.49 8.51
CA ILE A 21 1.36 3.17 9.71
C ILE A 21 2.75 3.74 9.48
N ALA A 22 3.65 2.97 8.87
CA ALA A 22 4.99 3.45 8.51
C ALA A 22 4.93 4.64 7.54
N GLY A 23 4.03 4.59 6.55
CA GLY A 23 3.79 5.70 5.62
C GLY A 23 3.35 6.97 6.30
N MET A 24 2.31 6.90 7.13
CA MET A 24 1.81 8.06 7.90
C MET A 24 2.88 8.63 8.82
N ASN A 25 3.60 7.79 9.55
CA ASN A 25 4.66 8.23 10.46
C ASN A 25 5.83 8.88 9.70
N ALA A 26 6.22 8.32 8.55
CA ALA A 26 7.27 8.89 7.71
C ALA A 26 6.85 10.26 7.15
N GLY A 27 5.61 10.40 6.67
CA GLY A 27 5.07 11.67 6.20
C GLY A 27 5.05 12.75 7.29
N LEU A 28 4.57 12.40 8.49
CA LEU A 28 4.57 13.31 9.64
C LEU A 28 5.98 13.72 10.07
N GLU A 29 6.91 12.77 10.18
CA GLU A 29 8.27 13.05 10.61
C GLU A 29 9.05 13.87 9.57
N LEU A 30 8.85 13.59 8.28
CA LEU A 30 9.44 14.40 7.20
C LEU A 30 8.86 15.81 7.20
N ASN A 31 7.54 15.97 7.37
CA ASN A 31 6.93 17.29 7.52
C ASN A 31 7.47 18.02 8.77
N ARG A 32 7.72 17.32 9.87
CA ARG A 32 8.29 17.90 11.09
C ARG A 32 9.73 18.37 10.88
N LEU A 33 10.57 17.51 10.31
CA LEU A 33 11.99 17.79 10.07
C LEU A 33 12.20 18.88 9.02
N LEU A 34 11.41 18.87 7.94
CA LEU A 34 11.53 19.78 6.81
C LEU A 34 10.69 21.05 6.99
N GLY A 35 9.60 21.00 7.75
CA GLY A 35 8.80 22.17 8.11
C GLY A 35 9.54 23.18 8.99
N ALA A 36 10.62 22.77 9.67
CA ALA A 36 11.55 23.68 10.33
C ALA A 36 12.48 24.42 9.36
N LEU A 37 12.66 23.90 8.14
CA LEU A 37 13.50 24.46 7.08
C LEU A 37 12.64 25.28 6.11
N THR A 38 11.91 26.27 6.61
CA THR A 38 11.16 27.20 5.74
C THR A 38 12.08 28.23 5.12
N ARG A 39 11.67 28.77 3.96
CA ARG A 39 12.30 29.95 3.36
C ARG A 39 12.45 31.08 4.38
N GLU A 40 11.40 31.33 5.16
CA GLU A 40 11.34 32.39 6.17
C GLU A 40 12.33 32.16 7.32
N ALA A 41 12.50 30.91 7.78
CA ALA A 41 13.51 30.56 8.76
C ALA A 41 14.93 30.76 8.22
N VAL A 42 15.16 30.42 6.94
CA VAL A 42 16.45 30.64 6.26
C VAL A 42 16.72 32.12 6.05
N GLU A 43 15.76 32.91 5.57
CA GLU A 43 15.87 34.36 5.41
C GLU A 43 16.18 35.05 6.75
N THR A 44 15.51 34.63 7.82
CA THR A 44 15.74 35.14 9.17
C THR A 44 17.17 34.85 9.66
N ALA A 45 17.67 33.64 9.42
CA ALA A 45 19.00 33.22 9.85
C ALA A 45 20.13 33.79 8.97
N ALA A 46 19.88 33.95 7.67
CA ALA A 46 20.86 34.43 6.70
C ALA A 46 21.12 35.94 6.82
N GLY A 47 20.16 36.69 7.37
CA GLY A 47 20.23 38.15 7.43
C GLY A 47 19.96 38.79 6.08
N HIS A 48 20.07 40.12 6.04
CA HIS A 48 19.58 40.93 4.90
C HIS A 48 20.71 41.57 4.08
N ASP A 49 21.97 41.21 4.36
CA ASP A 49 23.11 41.67 3.58
C ASP A 49 23.27 40.86 2.28
N ASP A 50 24.24 41.24 1.45
CA ASP A 50 24.44 40.58 0.14
C ASP A 50 24.85 39.10 0.29
N TYR A 51 25.48 38.72 1.40
CA TYR A 51 25.81 37.32 1.69
C TYR A 51 24.56 36.53 2.14
N GLY A 52 23.71 37.12 2.96
CA GLY A 52 22.43 36.56 3.36
C GLY A 52 21.49 36.34 2.18
N ARG A 53 21.50 37.28 1.22
CA ARG A 53 20.78 37.15 -0.05
C ARG A 53 21.30 35.98 -0.88
N GLN A 54 22.63 35.82 -1.01
CA GLN A 54 23.24 34.67 -1.71
C GLN A 54 22.89 33.32 -1.06
N ILE A 55 22.87 33.24 0.28
CA ILE A 55 22.48 32.02 1.01
C ILE A 55 21.02 31.68 0.73
N THR A 56 20.13 32.67 0.80
CA THR A 56 18.70 32.51 0.53
C THR A 56 18.46 32.07 -0.91
N ASP A 57 19.10 32.72 -1.88
CA ASP A 57 18.98 32.37 -3.30
C ASP A 57 19.52 30.96 -3.58
N GLY A 58 20.63 30.58 -2.93
CA GLY A 58 21.16 29.23 -3.00
C GLY A 58 20.18 28.17 -2.49
N TRP A 59 19.51 28.45 -1.36
CA TRP A 59 18.48 27.57 -0.81
C TRP A 59 17.25 27.45 -1.72
N VAL A 60 16.77 28.57 -2.27
CA VAL A 60 15.63 28.57 -3.21
C VAL A 60 15.96 27.73 -4.45
N ASN A 61 17.18 27.90 -4.99
CA ASN A 61 17.62 27.21 -6.20
C ASN A 61 18.03 25.75 -5.96
N SER A 62 18.22 25.31 -4.71
CA SER A 62 18.56 23.91 -4.41
C SER A 62 17.38 22.95 -4.53
N GLY A 63 16.17 23.46 -4.80
CA GLY A 63 14.95 22.66 -4.82
C GLY A 63 14.42 22.31 -3.42
N ALA A 64 14.90 23.00 -2.36
CA ALA A 64 14.46 22.75 -0.99
C ALA A 64 12.95 22.97 -0.79
N GLY A 65 12.31 23.81 -1.61
CA GLY A 65 10.85 23.96 -1.64
C GLY A 65 10.08 22.69 -2.01
N SER A 66 10.74 21.69 -2.63
CA SER A 66 10.13 20.40 -2.98
C SER A 66 10.20 19.36 -1.87
N PHE A 67 10.87 19.64 -0.75
CA PHE A 67 11.01 18.71 0.37
C PHE A 67 9.68 18.20 0.91
N THR A 68 8.69 19.08 1.06
CA THR A 68 7.33 18.73 1.47
C THR A 68 6.65 17.79 0.46
N LEU A 69 6.87 18.01 -0.84
CA LEU A 69 6.31 17.14 -1.90
C LEU A 69 6.93 15.74 -1.85
N TYR A 70 8.24 15.62 -1.60
CA TYR A 70 8.89 14.33 -1.45
C TYR A 70 8.43 13.57 -0.21
N GLY A 71 8.23 14.26 0.92
CA GLY A 71 7.66 13.67 2.12
C GLY A 71 6.27 13.10 1.90
N LYS A 72 5.40 13.88 1.24
CA LYS A 72 4.06 13.44 0.84
C LYS A 72 4.10 12.25 -0.12
N GLY A 73 5.03 12.25 -1.07
CA GLY A 73 5.19 11.14 -2.02
C GLY A 73 5.57 9.82 -1.33
N ILE A 74 6.45 9.86 -0.33
CA ILE A 74 6.84 8.68 0.45
C ILE A 74 5.64 8.12 1.24
N GLU A 75 4.87 9.00 1.88
CA GLU A 75 3.64 8.63 2.58
C GLU A 75 2.64 7.94 1.64
N GLU A 76 2.30 8.59 0.52
CA GLU A 76 1.36 8.07 -0.47
C GLU A 76 1.81 6.70 -1.04
N HIS A 77 3.09 6.53 -1.32
CA HIS A 77 3.63 5.26 -1.80
C HIS A 77 3.48 4.12 -0.79
N LEU A 78 3.79 4.36 0.48
CA LEU A 78 3.71 3.32 1.52
C LEU A 78 2.26 2.93 1.83
N ILE A 79 1.34 3.90 1.82
CA ILE A 79 -0.09 3.64 1.95
C ILE A 79 -0.58 2.80 0.77
N ALA A 80 -0.24 3.20 -0.47
CA ALA A 80 -0.64 2.47 -1.67
C ALA A 80 -0.12 1.02 -1.70
N ARG A 81 1.08 0.76 -1.15
CA ARG A 81 1.59 -0.61 -1.01
C ARG A 81 0.79 -1.41 0.02
N GLY A 82 0.41 -0.81 1.14
CA GLY A 82 -0.49 -1.44 2.10
C GLY A 82 -1.83 -1.83 1.47
N ASP A 83 -2.42 -0.94 0.67
CA ASP A 83 -3.70 -1.20 0.00
C ASP A 83 -3.60 -2.32 -1.06
N GLN A 84 -2.51 -2.34 -1.83
CA GLN A 84 -2.24 -3.45 -2.76
C GLN A 84 -2.11 -4.79 -2.03
N MET A 85 -1.41 -4.82 -0.90
CA MET A 85 -1.26 -6.04 -0.10
C MET A 85 -2.61 -6.54 0.43
N SER A 86 -3.46 -5.65 0.95
CA SER A 86 -4.82 -6.01 1.36
C SER A 86 -5.64 -6.61 0.21
N SER A 87 -5.61 -5.98 -0.98
CA SER A 87 -6.33 -6.48 -2.16
C SER A 87 -5.83 -7.87 -2.60
N CYS A 88 -4.52 -8.10 -2.59
CA CYS A 88 -3.98 -9.43 -2.88
C CYS A 88 -4.43 -10.47 -1.83
N GLY A 89 -4.46 -10.11 -0.55
CA GLY A 89 -4.96 -10.97 0.51
C GLY A 89 -6.43 -11.34 0.37
N GLU A 90 -7.27 -10.37 -0.02
CA GLU A 90 -8.70 -10.57 -0.29
C GLU A 90 -8.93 -11.50 -1.48
N ASN A 91 -8.18 -11.32 -2.57
CA ASN A 91 -8.28 -12.20 -3.74
C ASN A 91 -7.85 -13.64 -3.41
N ALA A 92 -6.80 -13.81 -2.61
CA ALA A 92 -6.35 -15.12 -2.17
C ALA A 92 -7.43 -15.83 -1.34
N LYS A 93 -8.07 -15.10 -0.42
CA LYS A 93 -9.18 -15.62 0.38
C LYS A 93 -10.38 -16.02 -0.49
N ALA A 94 -10.79 -15.17 -1.43
CA ALA A 94 -11.89 -15.47 -2.34
C ALA A 94 -11.64 -16.74 -3.16
N THR A 95 -10.38 -16.94 -3.59
CA THR A 95 -9.98 -18.15 -4.33
C THR A 95 -10.02 -19.41 -3.46
N ASP A 96 -9.59 -19.32 -2.19
CA ASP A 96 -9.66 -20.45 -1.25
C ASP A 96 -11.12 -20.81 -0.89
N ASP A 97 -11.98 -19.80 -0.71
CA ASP A 97 -13.41 -19.99 -0.47
C ASP A 97 -14.10 -20.67 -1.67
N ASP A 98 -13.78 -20.26 -2.90
CA ASP A 98 -14.28 -20.89 -4.14
C ASP A 98 -13.79 -22.33 -4.29
N ALA A 99 -12.50 -22.59 -4.06
CA ALA A 99 -11.96 -23.95 -4.07
C ALA A 99 -12.62 -24.85 -3.01
N ALA A 100 -12.89 -24.33 -1.81
CA ALA A 100 -13.59 -25.06 -0.77
C ALA A 100 -15.05 -25.38 -1.15
N LEU A 101 -15.74 -24.46 -1.84
CA LEU A 101 -17.08 -24.70 -2.38
C LEU A 101 -17.07 -25.78 -3.46
N GLN A 102 -16.10 -25.75 -4.39
CA GLN A 102 -15.96 -26.77 -5.43
C GLN A 102 -15.68 -28.15 -4.84
N VAL A 103 -14.86 -28.26 -3.80
CA VAL A 103 -14.64 -29.55 -3.10
C VAL A 103 -15.93 -30.05 -2.45
N ARG A 104 -16.68 -29.18 -1.74
CA ARG A 104 -17.98 -29.57 -1.16
C ARG A 104 -19.00 -29.97 -2.20
N ALA A 105 -19.02 -29.28 -3.35
CA ALA A 105 -19.89 -29.63 -4.45
C ALA A 105 -19.51 -31.01 -5.02
N ALA A 106 -18.23 -31.28 -5.24
CA ALA A 106 -17.76 -32.59 -5.68
C ALA A 106 -18.13 -33.71 -4.70
N ASP A 107 -18.01 -33.49 -3.38
CA ASP A 107 -18.45 -34.44 -2.34
C ASP A 107 -19.95 -34.72 -2.39
N LEU A 108 -20.76 -33.74 -2.81
CA LEU A 108 -22.20 -33.87 -3.02
C LEU A 108 -22.56 -34.40 -4.43
N GLY A 109 -21.56 -34.73 -5.25
CA GLY A 109 -21.75 -35.13 -6.63
C GLY A 109 -22.29 -34.02 -7.52
N LEU A 110 -22.02 -32.75 -7.21
CA LEU A 110 -22.44 -31.57 -7.96
C LEU A 110 -21.28 -30.99 -8.81
N THR A 111 -21.61 -30.48 -9.98
CA THR A 111 -20.70 -29.75 -10.89
C THR A 111 -21.25 -28.35 -11.16
N GLU A 112 -20.36 -27.36 -11.20
CA GLU A 112 -20.70 -25.97 -11.49
C GLU A 112 -20.98 -25.77 -12.99
N THR A 113 -22.06 -25.04 -13.30
CA THR A 113 -22.43 -24.66 -14.68
C THR A 113 -22.72 -23.16 -14.75
N ALA A 114 -22.80 -22.61 -15.96
CA ALA A 114 -23.14 -21.19 -16.18
C ALA A 114 -24.50 -20.76 -15.58
N THR A 115 -25.38 -21.71 -15.23
CA THR A 115 -26.70 -21.47 -14.65
C THR A 115 -26.83 -21.90 -13.18
N GLY A 116 -25.75 -22.38 -12.56
CA GLY A 116 -25.72 -22.84 -11.16
C GLY A 116 -25.18 -24.27 -10.99
N TRP A 117 -25.32 -24.82 -9.79
CA TRP A 117 -24.85 -26.17 -9.45
C TRP A 117 -25.83 -27.24 -9.93
N THR A 118 -25.31 -28.28 -10.59
CA THR A 118 -26.12 -29.39 -11.14
C THR A 118 -25.52 -30.74 -10.76
N MET A 119 -26.32 -31.81 -10.71
CA MET A 119 -25.81 -33.16 -10.44
C MET A 119 -24.84 -33.58 -11.53
N THR A 120 -23.69 -34.06 -11.10
CA THR A 120 -22.67 -34.65 -11.98
C THR A 120 -23.29 -35.88 -12.63
N PRO A 121 -23.34 -35.95 -13.97
CA PRO A 121 -23.94 -37.08 -14.66
C PRO A 121 -23.26 -38.37 -14.20
N SER A 122 -24.03 -39.31 -13.66
CA SER A 122 -23.52 -40.66 -13.40
C SER A 122 -23.10 -41.24 -14.74
N GLN A 123 -21.81 -41.51 -14.93
CA GLN A 123 -21.39 -42.37 -16.04
C GLN A 123 -21.98 -43.74 -15.77
N GLU A 124 -23.10 -44.05 -16.43
CA GLU A 124 -23.65 -45.40 -16.50
C GLU A 124 -22.57 -46.30 -17.13
N THR A 125 -22.01 -47.22 -16.33
CA THR A 125 -21.28 -48.41 -16.79
C THR A 125 -22.22 -49.57 -16.97
#